data_AF-A0A7K3HF28-F1
#
_entry.id   AF-A0A7K3HF28-F1
#
_cell.length_a   1.000
_cell.length_b   1.000
_cell.length_c   1.000
_cell.angle_alpha   90.00
_cell.angle_beta   90.00
_cell.angle_gamma   90.00
#
_symmetry.space_group_name_H-M   'P 1'
#
loop_
_entity.id
_entity.type
_entity.pdbx_description
1 polymer ?
#
loop_
_entity_poly.entity_id
_entity_poly.type
_entity_poly.pdbx_seq_one_letter_code
_entity_poly.pdbx_strand_id
1 'polypeptide(L)'
;MRRRNTPARALVACAVLALLTACGGGTAERARPSGSSSGGTEENGDPVATPTASRPPAEGKGSEDPDDINGDGHRDLLIPVGGGSGAGERTPRQVAVVFGSAGGPDPATRTVHDRASLVPRPREPDRAPRNGIGPAQITTADLDGDGYPDFVTQYSEPLTREESQRDTSGHAQRSALAVSWGGPAGPAGPRDGTPPTTVRPAGNTAAGGLDAAVRGDFDGDGHHDLAALRQDGTAVLILHGPFSRSGVPARTDTRPGTRDARRLIADDIDPTGEPRATGLLVHRGGDGEQVGGLFYTARRGSGLAASGEEVRKGNAVAFGDFDGDGRRDLAVGDDGSRNDEPGYRTEAPEVHASLAVHPGTGGPPRTVQLPETRKPYGPGGYSAADPDGDGRDALLVATDDGALLIDLLDGDGDRRTEVLRLGPARVPGEPDGKSGKSGKPGKSRTVPAEDREARPYGAADFDGDGRDELVLNWAAHSLFGFYGEDPTHWWITRGTGPGNMTAFTTTPFLDGDTAGAGDGG
;
A
#
# COMPACT_ATOMS: atom_id res chain seq x y z
N MET A 1 0.25 -41.53 -54.70
CA MET A 1 -0.24 -41.10 -56.04
C MET A 1 -1.00 -39.79 -55.89
N ARG A 2 -0.83 -38.87 -56.85
CA ARG A 2 -1.41 -37.49 -56.95
C ARG A 2 -2.95 -37.53 -56.89
N ARG A 3 -3.70 -36.51 -56.45
CA ARG A 3 -3.92 -35.11 -56.95
C ARG A 3 -4.69 -34.32 -55.84
N ARG A 4 -4.46 -33.05 -55.47
CA ARG A 4 -4.54 -31.72 -56.14
C ARG A 4 -5.91 -31.31 -56.71
N ASN A 5 -6.66 -30.43 -56.02
CA ASN A 5 -6.91 -29.00 -56.39
C ASN A 5 -8.24 -28.41 -55.81
N THR A 6 -8.12 -27.44 -54.88
CA THR A 6 -8.56 -26.00 -54.91
C THR A 6 -10.00 -25.56 -55.32
N PRO A 7 -10.43 -24.28 -55.10
CA PRO A 7 -11.55 -23.91 -54.22
C PRO A 7 -12.68 -23.11 -54.92
N ALA A 8 -13.73 -22.70 -54.20
CA ALA A 8 -14.70 -21.71 -54.68
C ALA A 8 -14.95 -20.60 -53.65
N ARG A 9 -14.68 -19.36 -54.09
CA ARG A 9 -15.08 -18.08 -53.49
C ARG A 9 -16.50 -17.74 -53.97
N ALA A 10 -17.28 -17.03 -53.13
CA ALA A 10 -18.37 -16.18 -53.59
C ALA A 10 -18.39 -14.87 -52.78
N LEU A 11 -18.51 -13.76 -53.51
CA LEU A 11 -18.45 -12.36 -53.09
C LEU A 11 -19.86 -11.80 -52.79
N VAL A 12 -19.90 -10.90 -51.80
CA VAL A 12 -20.55 -9.55 -51.77
C VAL A 12 -22.05 -9.38 -52.04
N ALA A 13 -22.73 -8.70 -51.11
CA ALA A 13 -23.61 -7.57 -51.43
C ALA A 13 -23.67 -6.56 -50.25
N CYS A 14 -23.28 -5.32 -50.54
CA CYS A 14 -23.36 -4.13 -49.70
C CYS A 14 -24.79 -3.56 -49.68
N ALA A 15 -25.17 -2.91 -48.56
CA ALA A 15 -26.23 -1.90 -48.57
C ALA A 15 -25.75 -0.66 -47.79
N VAL A 16 -25.64 0.44 -48.55
CA VAL A 16 -25.34 1.81 -48.13
C VAL A 16 -26.64 2.49 -47.73
N LEU A 17 -26.65 3.33 -46.68
CA LEU A 17 -27.64 4.39 -46.56
C LEU A 17 -27.04 5.71 -46.06
N ALA A 18 -27.51 6.77 -46.72
CA ALA A 18 -26.92 8.10 -46.89
C ALA A 18 -26.79 8.98 -45.64
N LEU A 19 -25.76 9.83 -45.70
CA LEU A 19 -25.55 11.05 -44.93
C LEU A 19 -26.52 12.17 -45.38
N LEU A 20 -27.03 12.95 -44.43
CA LEU A 20 -27.55 14.30 -44.67
C LEU A 20 -26.67 15.30 -43.91
N THR A 21 -26.01 16.16 -44.66
CA THR A 21 -25.27 17.34 -44.19
C THR A 21 -26.20 18.52 -44.01
N ALA A 22 -26.12 19.22 -42.88
CA ALA A 22 -26.56 20.61 -42.76
C ALA A 22 -25.43 21.42 -42.09
N CYS A 23 -24.91 22.40 -42.83
CA CYS A 23 -23.98 23.40 -42.33
C CYS A 23 -24.76 24.53 -41.63
N GLY A 24 -24.26 24.98 -40.48
CA GLY A 24 -24.69 26.21 -39.83
C GLY A 24 -23.61 26.67 -38.85
N GLY A 25 -22.84 27.69 -39.24
CA GLY A 25 -21.81 28.31 -38.40
C GLY A 25 -22.40 29.28 -37.39
N GLY A 26 -21.73 29.39 -36.23
CA GLY A 26 -22.04 30.38 -35.20
C GLY A 26 -21.18 30.16 -33.97
N THR A 27 -20.25 31.07 -33.72
CA THR A 27 -19.47 31.21 -32.48
C THR A 27 -20.39 31.47 -31.28
N ALA A 28 -20.34 30.64 -30.23
CA ALA A 28 -20.81 30.99 -28.90
C ALA A 28 -20.28 30.01 -27.83
N GLU A 29 -19.47 30.53 -26.93
CA GLU A 29 -19.51 30.35 -25.47
C GLU A 29 -20.03 29.00 -24.90
N ARG A 30 -19.12 28.24 -24.28
CA ARG A 30 -19.38 26.92 -23.69
C ARG A 30 -20.11 27.07 -22.35
N ALA A 31 -21.43 27.29 -22.40
CA ALA A 31 -22.31 27.16 -21.24
C ALA A 31 -22.57 25.66 -20.96
N ARG A 32 -22.36 25.24 -19.69
CA ARG A 32 -22.72 23.91 -19.18
C ARG A 32 -24.26 23.74 -19.23
N PRO A 33 -24.81 22.62 -19.73
CA PRO A 33 -26.24 22.39 -19.61
C PRO A 33 -26.57 21.91 -18.19
N SER A 34 -27.47 22.63 -17.54
CA SER A 34 -28.22 22.20 -16.38
C SER A 34 -29.46 21.39 -16.84
N GLY A 35 -29.69 20.24 -16.22
CA GLY A 35 -30.90 19.42 -16.40
C GLY A 35 -30.71 18.09 -15.65
N SER A 36 -31.25 17.94 -14.44
CA SER A 36 -32.62 17.50 -14.14
C SER A 36 -32.87 16.01 -14.42
N SER A 37 -32.71 15.22 -13.35
CA SER A 37 -33.40 13.97 -13.00
C SER A 37 -34.09 13.18 -14.13
N SER A 38 -33.44 12.11 -14.57
CA SER A 38 -34.09 10.84 -14.86
C SER A 38 -33.07 9.73 -14.64
N GLY A 39 -33.47 8.68 -13.93
CA GLY A 39 -32.59 7.64 -13.39
C GLY A 39 -31.76 6.95 -14.47
N GLY A 40 -30.45 7.07 -14.32
CA GLY A 40 -29.44 6.16 -14.86
C GLY A 40 -28.80 5.47 -13.67
N THR A 41 -28.80 4.15 -13.72
CA THR A 41 -28.24 3.17 -12.79
C THR A 41 -26.91 3.59 -12.15
N GLU A 42 -26.92 3.74 -10.82
CA GLU A 42 -25.72 3.63 -9.98
C GLU A 42 -25.24 2.17 -10.07
N GLU A 43 -24.38 1.87 -11.04
CA GLU A 43 -23.81 0.52 -11.28
C GLU A 43 -22.35 0.43 -10.81
N ASN A 44 -21.99 1.20 -9.78
CA ASN A 44 -20.80 0.95 -8.96
C ASN A 44 -21.28 0.10 -7.78
N GLY A 45 -21.15 -1.23 -7.86
CA GLY A 45 -21.73 -2.15 -6.89
C GLY A 45 -21.49 -1.72 -5.44
N ASP A 46 -22.58 -1.52 -4.69
CA ASP A 46 -22.53 -1.30 -3.25
C ASP A 46 -21.69 -2.42 -2.61
N PRO A 47 -20.77 -2.12 -1.67
CA PRO A 47 -20.00 -3.16 -1.01
C PRO A 47 -20.93 -4.19 -0.36
N VAL A 48 -20.59 -5.45 -0.56
CA VAL A 48 -21.41 -6.59 -0.13
C VAL A 48 -21.50 -6.60 1.40
N ALA A 49 -22.60 -7.16 1.94
CA ALA A 49 -22.72 -7.43 3.35
C ALA A 49 -21.58 -8.35 3.82
N THR A 50 -20.61 -7.77 4.52
CA THR A 50 -19.49 -8.50 5.10
C THR A 50 -19.98 -9.40 6.24
N PRO A 51 -19.66 -10.71 6.25
CA PRO A 51 -19.95 -11.57 7.38
C PRO A 51 -19.20 -11.14 8.64
N THR A 52 -19.91 -11.05 9.76
CA THR A 52 -19.29 -10.82 11.08
C THR A 52 -18.40 -12.00 11.48
N ALA A 53 -18.81 -13.24 11.19
CA ALA A 53 -18.00 -14.42 11.47
C ALA A 53 -16.85 -14.56 10.47
N SER A 54 -15.68 -14.97 10.96
CA SER A 54 -14.55 -15.41 10.14
C SER A 54 -14.50 -16.94 10.06
N ARG A 55 -13.98 -17.47 8.96
CA ARG A 55 -13.60 -18.88 8.75
C ARG A 55 -12.08 -18.99 8.79
N PRO A 56 -11.53 -20.13 9.25
CA PRO A 56 -10.09 -20.36 9.16
C PRO A 56 -9.63 -20.40 7.69
N PRO A 57 -8.41 -19.91 7.38
CA PRO A 57 -7.82 -20.04 6.06
C PRO A 57 -7.60 -21.50 5.66
N ALA A 58 -7.45 -21.74 4.37
CA ALA A 58 -6.92 -23.02 3.89
C ALA A 58 -5.45 -23.13 4.33
N GLU A 59 -5.05 -24.29 4.84
CA GLU A 59 -3.64 -24.54 5.15
C GLU A 59 -2.87 -24.71 3.84
N GLY A 60 -1.98 -23.78 3.57
CA GLY A 60 -1.08 -23.82 2.43
C GLY A 60 0.07 -24.82 2.59
N LYS A 61 0.97 -24.81 1.62
CA LYS A 61 2.19 -25.65 1.61
C LYS A 61 3.47 -24.83 1.69
N GLY A 62 3.34 -23.51 1.78
CA GLY A 62 4.41 -22.54 1.68
C GLY A 62 4.48 -21.91 0.28
N SER A 63 4.98 -20.69 0.24
CA SER A 63 5.08 -19.82 -0.93
C SER A 63 6.36 -18.97 -0.84
N GLU A 64 6.86 -18.55 -1.98
CA GLU A 64 7.96 -17.57 -2.07
C GLU A 64 7.42 -16.13 -2.09
N ASP A 65 6.11 -15.95 -2.28
CA ASP A 65 5.49 -14.63 -2.24
C ASP A 65 5.46 -14.09 -0.80
N PRO A 66 6.13 -12.96 -0.49
CA PRO A 66 6.14 -12.41 0.86
C PRO A 66 4.77 -11.92 1.34
N ASP A 67 3.74 -11.89 0.49
CA ASP A 67 2.38 -11.50 0.84
C ASP A 67 1.36 -12.65 0.79
N ASP A 68 1.79 -13.89 0.54
CA ASP A 68 0.96 -15.11 0.68
C ASP A 68 1.13 -15.69 2.09
N ILE A 69 0.37 -15.16 3.05
CA ILE A 69 0.58 -15.32 4.49
C ILE A 69 0.26 -16.74 4.96
N ASN A 70 -0.73 -17.41 4.35
CA ASN A 70 -1.04 -18.81 4.62
C ASN A 70 -0.31 -19.80 3.68
N GLY A 71 0.46 -19.32 2.71
CA GLY A 71 1.29 -20.10 1.81
C GLY A 71 0.48 -21.00 0.86
N ASP A 72 -0.71 -20.56 0.46
CA ASP A 72 -1.65 -21.37 -0.34
C ASP A 72 -1.54 -21.16 -1.86
N GLY A 73 -0.67 -20.24 -2.28
CA GLY A 73 -0.40 -19.86 -3.67
C GLY A 73 -1.19 -18.63 -4.12
N HIS A 74 -1.94 -17.97 -3.24
CA HIS A 74 -2.64 -16.74 -3.52
C HIS A 74 -2.18 -15.62 -2.60
N ARG A 75 -1.91 -14.45 -3.15
CA ARG A 75 -1.54 -13.29 -2.34
C ARG A 75 -2.69 -12.90 -1.41
N ASP A 76 -2.35 -12.49 -0.18
CA ASP A 76 -3.29 -12.00 0.80
C ASP A 76 -3.29 -10.47 0.91
N LEU A 77 -4.39 -9.93 1.42
CA LEU A 77 -4.57 -8.49 1.56
C LEU A 77 -4.49 -8.06 3.03
N LEU A 78 -3.45 -7.28 3.36
CA LEU A 78 -3.25 -6.68 4.68
C LEU A 78 -3.91 -5.29 4.76
N ILE A 79 -4.87 -5.08 5.67
CA ILE A 79 -5.64 -3.82 5.76
C ILE A 79 -5.83 -3.33 7.20
N PRO A 80 -5.94 -2.00 7.43
CA PRO A 80 -6.28 -1.48 8.74
C PRO A 80 -7.74 -1.76 9.09
N VAL A 81 -7.99 -2.05 10.36
CA VAL A 81 -9.33 -2.24 10.93
C VAL A 81 -9.43 -1.46 12.24
N GLY A 82 -10.60 -0.88 12.52
CA GLY A 82 -10.79 -0.04 13.71
C GLY A 82 -10.26 1.38 13.54
N GLY A 83 -10.13 2.13 14.64
CA GLY A 83 -9.73 3.55 14.62
C GLY A 83 -10.89 4.55 14.44
N GLY A 84 -12.04 4.09 13.95
CA GLY A 84 -13.25 4.88 13.71
C GLY A 84 -13.96 5.39 14.98
N SER A 85 -14.60 6.55 14.86
CA SER A 85 -15.39 7.26 15.87
C SER A 85 -16.82 6.70 15.99
N GLY A 86 -16.94 5.44 16.42
CA GLY A 86 -18.19 4.94 17.02
C GLY A 86 -18.46 5.64 18.35
N ALA A 87 -19.71 5.56 18.85
CA ALA A 87 -20.20 6.32 20.01
C ALA A 87 -19.27 6.28 21.25
N GLY A 88 -18.38 7.27 21.37
CA GLY A 88 -17.67 7.62 22.59
C GLY A 88 -16.26 7.07 22.78
N GLU A 89 -15.81 6.05 22.04
CA GLU A 89 -14.44 5.51 22.17
C GLU A 89 -13.85 5.15 20.79
N ARG A 90 -12.63 5.62 20.50
CA ARG A 90 -11.86 5.14 19.36
C ARG A 90 -11.43 3.71 19.66
N THR A 91 -11.91 2.74 18.90
CA THR A 91 -11.34 1.38 18.98
C THR A 91 -9.85 1.46 18.62
N PRO A 92 -8.97 0.73 19.32
CA PRO A 92 -7.57 0.65 18.92
C PRO A 92 -7.47 0.17 17.47
N ARG A 93 -6.60 0.79 16.67
CA ARG A 93 -6.30 0.31 15.32
C ARG A 93 -5.73 -1.11 15.41
N GLN A 94 -6.26 -2.00 14.60
CA GLN A 94 -5.85 -3.39 14.39
C GLN A 94 -5.51 -3.58 12.91
N VAL A 95 -4.95 -4.73 12.58
CA VAL A 95 -4.67 -5.12 11.20
C VAL A 95 -5.40 -6.43 10.90
N ALA A 96 -6.06 -6.51 9.75
CA ALA A 96 -6.61 -7.76 9.25
C ALA A 96 -5.79 -8.29 8.08
N VAL A 97 -5.64 -9.61 8.04
CA VAL A 97 -5.28 -10.36 6.84
C VAL A 97 -6.57 -10.86 6.23
N VAL A 98 -6.90 -10.44 5.01
CA VAL A 98 -8.00 -11.01 4.22
C VAL A 98 -7.39 -11.98 3.23
N PHE A 99 -7.68 -13.27 3.40
CA PHE A 99 -6.98 -14.30 2.65
C PHE A 99 -7.43 -14.33 1.18
N GLY A 100 -6.45 -14.47 0.29
CA GLY A 100 -6.59 -14.62 -1.14
C GLY A 100 -7.25 -15.94 -1.53
N SER A 101 -7.64 -16.02 -2.80
CA SER A 101 -8.14 -17.25 -3.42
C SER A 101 -8.21 -17.04 -4.93
N ALA A 102 -8.44 -18.10 -5.70
CA ALA A 102 -8.78 -17.99 -7.13
C ALA A 102 -10.03 -17.15 -7.45
N GLY A 103 -10.78 -16.67 -6.45
CA GLY A 103 -11.87 -15.70 -6.60
C GLY A 103 -11.54 -14.32 -6.03
N GLY A 104 -10.28 -14.08 -5.65
CA GLY A 104 -9.80 -12.90 -4.95
C GLY A 104 -9.86 -12.99 -3.43
N PRO A 105 -9.53 -11.87 -2.74
CA PRO A 105 -9.61 -11.79 -1.28
C PRO A 105 -11.04 -12.07 -0.78
N ASP A 106 -11.18 -13.03 0.12
CA ASP A 106 -12.46 -13.40 0.71
C ASP A 106 -12.62 -12.77 2.11
N PRO A 107 -13.47 -11.73 2.29
CA PRO A 107 -13.65 -11.11 3.59
C PRO A 107 -14.27 -12.04 4.64
N ALA A 108 -14.80 -13.21 4.27
CA ALA A 108 -15.27 -14.22 5.21
C ALA A 108 -14.15 -15.14 5.73
N THR A 109 -12.95 -15.05 5.17
CA THR A 109 -11.77 -15.86 5.54
C THR A 109 -10.66 -14.89 5.91
N ARG A 110 -10.46 -14.65 7.20
CA ARG A 110 -9.57 -13.59 7.69
C ARG A 110 -9.06 -13.82 9.10
N THR A 111 -7.93 -13.21 9.43
CA THR A 111 -7.46 -13.03 10.81
C THR A 111 -7.39 -11.54 11.16
N VAL A 112 -7.48 -11.23 12.46
CA VAL A 112 -7.33 -9.86 12.97
C VAL A 112 -6.32 -9.85 14.11
N HIS A 113 -5.34 -8.96 13.99
CA HIS A 113 -4.20 -8.85 14.88
C HIS A 113 -4.18 -7.49 15.57
N ASP A 114 -3.98 -7.52 16.89
CA ASP A 114 -3.71 -6.34 17.68
C ASP A 114 -2.21 -6.22 17.98
N ARG A 115 -1.80 -5.06 18.50
CA ARG A 115 -0.40 -4.81 18.87
C ARG A 115 0.15 -5.88 19.82
N ALA A 116 -0.65 -6.32 20.80
CA ALA A 116 -0.19 -7.27 21.82
C ALA A 116 0.06 -8.68 21.25
N SER A 117 -0.58 -9.01 20.12
CA SER A 117 -0.33 -10.26 19.40
C SER A 117 0.97 -10.26 18.58
N LEU A 118 1.51 -9.08 18.22
CA LEU A 118 2.60 -8.96 17.25
C LEU A 118 3.93 -8.42 17.81
N VAL A 119 3.95 -7.95 19.07
CA VAL A 119 5.17 -7.41 19.70
C VAL A 119 5.44 -8.01 21.08
N PRO A 120 6.70 -8.07 21.52
CA PRO A 120 7.04 -8.49 22.88
C PRO A 120 6.33 -7.64 23.93
N ARG A 121 6.05 -8.25 25.08
CA ARG A 121 5.49 -7.49 26.21
C ARG A 121 6.47 -6.39 26.63
N PRO A 122 6.03 -5.13 26.76
CA PRO A 122 6.88 -4.03 27.20
C PRO A 122 7.49 -4.31 28.57
N ARG A 123 8.75 -3.90 28.78
CA ARG A 123 9.44 -4.02 30.07
C ARG A 123 8.81 -3.17 31.18
N GLU A 124 8.20 -2.05 30.79
CA GLU A 124 7.49 -1.11 31.67
C GLU A 124 6.03 -0.96 31.17
N PRO A 125 5.13 -1.93 31.46
CA PRO A 125 3.79 -1.97 30.89
C PRO A 125 2.95 -0.71 31.19
N ASP A 126 3.10 -0.15 32.39
CA ASP A 126 2.38 1.05 32.84
C ASP A 126 2.76 2.32 32.06
N ARG A 127 3.85 2.27 31.26
CA ARG A 127 4.37 3.38 30.45
C ARG A 127 4.31 3.08 28.95
N ALA A 128 3.76 1.94 28.56
CA ALA A 128 3.67 1.56 27.17
C ALA A 128 2.72 2.48 26.39
N PRO A 129 3.03 2.81 25.12
CA PRO A 129 2.12 3.55 24.27
C PRO A 129 0.81 2.78 24.02
N ARG A 130 -0.23 3.49 23.55
CA ARG A 130 -1.56 2.91 23.28
C ARG A 130 -1.48 1.70 22.33
N ASN A 131 -2.42 0.77 22.49
CA ASN A 131 -2.46 -0.56 21.83
C ASN A 131 -2.79 -0.55 20.31
N GLY A 132 -2.57 0.55 19.59
CA GLY A 132 -2.84 0.61 18.15
C GLY A 132 -1.70 0.04 17.33
N ILE A 133 -2.04 -0.63 16.23
CA ILE A 133 -1.13 -1.06 15.17
C ILE A 133 -1.81 -0.83 13.81
N GLY A 134 -1.03 -0.54 12.77
CA GLY A 134 -1.51 -0.43 11.39
C GLY A 134 -0.55 -1.09 10.39
N PRO A 135 -0.99 -1.31 9.14
CA PRO A 135 -0.18 -2.03 8.15
C PRO A 135 1.17 -1.39 7.87
N ALA A 136 1.28 -0.05 7.90
CA ALA A 136 2.55 0.66 7.70
C ALA A 136 3.64 0.35 8.75
N GLN A 137 3.29 -0.33 9.85
CA GLN A 137 4.24 -0.78 10.87
C GLN A 137 4.63 -2.25 10.73
N ILE A 138 4.04 -2.96 9.77
CA ILE A 138 4.24 -4.39 9.54
C ILE A 138 4.88 -4.55 8.17
N THR A 139 5.95 -5.31 8.13
CA THR A 139 6.54 -5.83 6.90
C THR A 139 6.40 -7.34 6.92
N THR A 140 5.86 -7.92 5.84
CA THR A 140 5.72 -9.36 5.67
C THR A 140 6.91 -9.90 4.87
N ALA A 141 7.56 -10.94 5.36
CA ALA A 141 8.70 -11.57 4.70
C ALA A 141 8.97 -12.95 5.32
N ASP A 142 9.17 -13.99 4.52
CA ASP A 142 9.72 -15.27 5.01
C ASP A 142 11.21 -15.11 5.41
N LEU A 143 11.46 -14.81 6.69
CA LEU A 143 12.82 -14.55 7.17
C LEU A 143 13.59 -15.82 7.50
N ASP A 144 12.92 -16.93 7.84
CA ASP A 144 13.60 -18.19 8.17
C ASP A 144 13.59 -19.23 7.05
N GLY A 145 12.95 -18.92 5.92
CA GLY A 145 12.94 -19.73 4.70
C GLY A 145 12.03 -20.95 4.83
N ASP A 146 10.97 -20.87 5.65
CA ASP A 146 10.03 -21.98 5.86
C ASP A 146 8.82 -21.98 4.91
N GLY A 147 8.76 -20.98 4.02
CA GLY A 147 7.71 -20.78 3.02
C GLY A 147 6.49 -20.02 3.56
N TYR A 148 6.50 -19.55 4.81
CA TYR A 148 5.39 -18.77 5.35
C TYR A 148 5.88 -17.38 5.76
N PRO A 149 5.36 -16.30 5.18
CA PRO A 149 5.77 -14.95 5.53
C PRO A 149 5.62 -14.64 7.02
N ASP A 150 6.69 -14.12 7.61
CA ASP A 150 6.72 -13.61 8.98
C ASP A 150 6.26 -12.17 9.06
N PHE A 151 5.69 -11.78 10.22
CA PHE A 151 5.32 -10.38 10.47
C PHE A 151 6.44 -9.67 11.22
N VAL A 152 7.14 -8.78 10.55
CA VAL A 152 8.13 -7.86 11.13
C VAL A 152 7.43 -6.58 11.56
N THR A 153 7.18 -6.45 12.86
CA THR A 153 6.47 -5.31 13.44
C THR A 153 7.42 -4.30 14.08
N GLN A 154 7.35 -3.06 13.62
CA GLN A 154 8.02 -1.93 14.27
C GLN A 154 7.29 -1.56 15.57
N TYR A 155 8.06 -1.39 16.64
CA TYR A 155 7.51 -1.02 17.93
C TYR A 155 8.50 -0.21 18.78
N SER A 156 7.98 0.72 19.59
CA SER A 156 8.80 1.48 20.53
C SER A 156 8.59 0.99 21.96
N GLU A 157 9.69 0.86 22.70
CA GLU A 157 9.71 0.58 24.13
C GLU A 157 10.13 1.85 24.89
N PRO A 158 9.46 2.21 26.00
CA PRO A 158 9.97 3.25 26.88
C PRO A 158 11.37 2.85 27.38
N LEU A 159 12.29 3.81 27.38
CA LEU A 159 13.58 3.59 28.02
C LEU A 159 13.38 3.27 29.50
N THR A 160 14.13 2.32 30.03
CA THR A 160 14.20 2.14 31.49
C THR A 160 14.73 3.41 32.14
N ARG A 161 14.46 3.60 33.44
CA ARG A 161 14.95 4.80 34.16
C ARG A 161 16.47 4.95 34.07
N GLU A 162 17.20 3.84 34.07
CA GLU A 162 18.66 3.84 33.94
C GLU A 162 19.13 4.18 32.53
N GLU A 163 18.46 3.66 31.49
CA GLU A 163 18.77 3.99 30.11
C GLU A 163 18.46 5.46 29.81
N SER A 164 17.33 5.97 30.28
CA SER A 164 16.94 7.38 30.12
C SER A 164 17.95 8.34 30.77
N GLN A 165 18.62 7.95 31.86
CA GLN A 165 19.70 8.75 32.48
C GLN A 165 21.01 8.75 31.67
N ARG A 166 21.25 7.71 30.87
CA ARG A 166 22.43 7.58 30.02
C ARG A 166 22.20 8.06 28.58
N ASP A 167 20.94 8.17 28.17
CA ASP A 167 20.60 8.62 26.84
C ASP A 167 20.86 10.12 26.68
N THR A 168 21.81 10.45 25.82
CA THR A 168 22.15 11.84 25.46
C THR A 168 21.43 12.29 24.19
N SER A 169 20.70 11.39 23.52
CA SER A 169 19.97 11.67 22.29
C SER A 169 18.57 12.26 22.53
N GLY A 170 18.09 12.23 23.78
CA GLY A 170 16.85 12.88 24.21
C GLY A 170 15.59 12.08 23.86
N HIS A 171 15.75 10.80 23.49
CA HIS A 171 14.62 9.94 23.15
C HIS A 171 13.99 9.39 24.43
N ALA A 172 12.68 9.55 24.59
CA ALA A 172 11.96 8.92 25.71
C ALA A 172 11.74 7.40 25.50
N GLN A 173 11.94 6.92 24.26
CA GLN A 173 11.65 5.56 23.83
C GLN A 173 12.69 5.07 22.82
N ARG A 174 12.97 3.78 22.85
CA ARG A 174 13.81 3.09 21.86
C ARG A 174 12.92 2.31 20.90
N SER A 175 13.13 2.50 19.61
CA SER A 175 12.44 1.69 18.60
C SER A 175 13.18 0.37 18.33
N ALA A 176 12.42 -0.66 18.02
CA ALA A 176 12.89 -2.00 17.74
C ALA A 176 11.94 -2.69 16.73
N LEU A 177 12.40 -3.83 16.21
CA LEU A 177 11.62 -4.69 15.34
C LEU A 177 11.36 -6.02 16.05
N ALA A 178 10.14 -6.52 15.94
CA ALA A 178 9.72 -7.83 16.43
C ALA A 178 9.29 -8.70 15.26
N VAL A 179 9.60 -9.99 15.31
CA VAL A 179 9.19 -10.99 14.34
C VAL A 179 8.14 -11.88 14.98
N SER A 180 6.96 -11.97 14.38
CA SER A 180 5.97 -13.00 14.67
C SER A 180 6.05 -14.04 13.56
N TRP A 181 6.57 -15.22 13.89
CA TRP A 181 6.95 -16.24 12.91
C TRP A 181 5.73 -16.82 12.19
N GLY A 182 5.82 -16.97 10.87
CA GLY A 182 4.76 -17.42 9.97
C GLY A 182 4.37 -18.89 10.17
N GLY A 183 3.26 -19.24 9.52
CA GLY A 183 2.73 -20.60 9.44
C GLY A 183 1.45 -20.64 8.61
N PRO A 184 0.85 -21.82 8.38
CA PRO A 184 -0.29 -21.98 7.48
C PRO A 184 -1.60 -21.32 7.97
N ALA A 185 -1.63 -20.81 9.20
CA ALA A 185 -2.74 -20.02 9.74
C ALA A 185 -2.39 -18.52 9.86
N GLY A 186 -1.24 -18.11 9.31
CA GLY A 186 -0.62 -16.80 9.49
C GLY A 186 0.33 -16.73 10.69
N PRO A 187 0.72 -15.51 11.12
CA PRO A 187 1.78 -15.32 12.10
C PRO A 187 1.38 -15.85 13.48
N ALA A 188 2.24 -16.71 14.05
CA ALA A 188 2.08 -17.21 15.39
C ALA A 188 2.25 -16.08 16.43
N GLY A 189 1.31 -16.02 17.38
CA GLY A 189 1.33 -15.01 18.44
C GLY A 189 1.38 -15.61 19.85
N PRO A 190 1.38 -14.76 20.89
CA PRO A 190 1.29 -15.19 22.29
C PRO A 190 0.03 -16.02 22.58
N ARG A 191 -1.04 -15.87 21.78
CA ARG A 191 -2.27 -16.68 21.88
C ARG A 191 -2.01 -18.15 21.52
N ASP A 192 -1.01 -18.40 20.69
CA ASP A 192 -0.58 -19.74 20.23
C ASP A 192 0.60 -20.28 21.06
N GLY A 193 0.97 -19.58 22.15
CA GLY A 193 2.08 -19.95 23.01
C GLY A 193 3.46 -19.57 22.48
N THR A 194 3.54 -18.90 21.33
CA THR A 194 4.81 -18.49 20.69
C THR A 194 4.95 -16.96 20.73
N PRO A 195 5.70 -16.40 21.69
CA PRO A 195 5.85 -14.94 21.77
C PRO A 195 6.69 -14.40 20.61
N PRO A 196 6.40 -13.17 20.12
CA PRO A 196 7.22 -12.51 19.11
C PRO A 196 8.68 -12.34 19.55
N THR A 197 9.59 -12.43 18.59
CA THR A 197 11.04 -12.39 18.80
C THR A 197 11.63 -11.06 18.38
N THR A 198 12.40 -10.39 19.23
CA THR A 198 13.09 -9.15 18.84
C THR A 198 14.21 -9.42 17.82
N VAL A 199 14.29 -8.63 16.75
CA VAL A 199 15.41 -8.66 15.80
C VAL A 199 16.69 -8.19 16.47
N ARG A 200 17.78 -8.94 16.29
CA ARG A 200 19.07 -8.78 16.97
C ARG A 200 20.22 -8.80 15.97
N PRO A 201 20.47 -7.68 15.27
CA PRO A 201 21.67 -7.53 14.45
C PRO A 201 22.92 -7.70 15.31
N ALA A 202 23.97 -8.30 14.75
CA ALA A 202 25.19 -8.60 15.50
C ALA A 202 25.95 -7.34 15.92
N GLY A 203 26.60 -7.40 17.08
CA GLY A 203 27.45 -6.32 17.60
C GLY A 203 26.66 -5.13 18.17
N ASN A 204 27.28 -3.94 18.15
CA ASN A 204 26.68 -2.70 18.68
C ASN A 204 25.88 -1.93 17.60
N THR A 205 25.59 -2.55 16.46
CA THR A 205 24.97 -1.94 15.28
C THR A 205 23.54 -1.44 15.55
N ALA A 206 22.79 -2.13 16.42
CA ALA A 206 21.43 -1.76 16.83
C ALA A 206 21.36 -0.90 18.10
N ALA A 207 22.50 -0.41 18.62
CA ALA A 207 22.55 0.34 19.89
C ALA A 207 21.70 1.63 19.89
N GLY A 208 21.38 2.16 18.71
CA GLY A 208 20.54 3.34 18.54
C GLY A 208 19.04 3.07 18.40
N GLY A 209 18.58 1.82 18.30
CA GLY A 209 17.19 1.52 17.93
C GLY A 209 16.93 1.58 16.41
N LEU A 210 15.84 0.94 15.98
CA LEU A 210 15.43 0.78 14.58
C LEU A 210 14.00 1.31 14.39
N ASP A 211 13.86 2.34 13.54
CA ASP A 211 12.66 3.18 13.39
C ASP A 211 11.79 2.87 12.16
N ALA A 212 12.28 2.05 11.24
CA ALA A 212 11.52 1.57 10.09
C ALA A 212 12.19 0.30 9.59
N ALA A 213 11.41 -0.58 8.96
CA ALA A 213 11.92 -1.72 8.21
C ALA A 213 11.16 -1.84 6.89
N VAL A 214 11.87 -2.27 5.85
CA VAL A 214 11.29 -2.73 4.58
C VAL A 214 11.98 -4.02 4.18
N ARG A 215 11.25 -4.88 3.48
CA ARG A 215 11.78 -6.13 2.93
C ARG A 215 12.52 -5.88 1.62
N GLY A 216 13.31 -6.86 1.22
CA GLY A 216 13.94 -6.95 -0.10
C GLY A 216 14.74 -8.23 -0.21
N ASP A 217 15.26 -8.54 -1.38
CA ASP A 217 16.37 -9.45 -1.58
C ASP A 217 17.54 -8.52 -1.97
N PHE A 218 18.25 -7.95 -1.00
CA PHE A 218 19.15 -6.83 -1.27
C PHE A 218 20.48 -7.27 -1.88
N ASP A 219 20.78 -8.57 -1.89
CA ASP A 219 21.97 -9.12 -2.53
C ASP A 219 21.69 -10.01 -3.74
N GLY A 220 20.44 -10.39 -3.96
CA GLY A 220 20.02 -11.25 -5.05
C GLY A 220 20.31 -12.73 -4.77
N ASP A 221 20.32 -13.17 -3.51
CA ASP A 221 20.59 -14.56 -3.12
C ASP A 221 19.33 -15.43 -2.99
N GLY A 222 18.14 -14.81 -3.05
CA GLY A 222 16.85 -15.47 -2.96
C GLY A 222 16.33 -15.64 -1.53
N HIS A 223 17.06 -15.20 -0.51
CA HIS A 223 16.53 -15.07 0.84
C HIS A 223 15.92 -13.69 1.07
N HIS A 224 14.88 -13.63 1.89
CA HIS A 224 14.32 -12.34 2.26
C HIS A 224 15.20 -11.65 3.30
N ASP A 225 15.52 -10.40 3.00
CA ASP A 225 16.31 -9.49 3.81
C ASP A 225 15.45 -8.37 4.39
N LEU A 226 16.02 -7.63 5.35
CA LEU A 226 15.44 -6.39 5.85
C LEU A 226 16.41 -5.22 5.72
N ALA A 227 15.93 -4.07 5.23
CA ALA A 227 16.60 -2.79 5.41
C ALA A 227 15.94 -2.06 6.58
N ALA A 228 16.71 -1.70 7.60
CA ALA A 228 16.23 -1.07 8.81
C ALA A 228 16.87 0.30 9.05
N LEU A 229 16.05 1.34 9.26
CA LEU A 229 16.52 2.69 9.51
C LEU A 229 16.92 2.83 10.97
N ARG A 230 18.14 3.29 11.24
CA ARG A 230 18.55 3.66 12.59
C ARG A 230 17.74 4.86 13.07
N GLN A 231 17.33 4.87 14.33
CA GLN A 231 16.47 5.91 14.92
C GLN A 231 17.02 7.35 14.81
N ASP A 232 18.34 7.53 14.66
CA ASP A 232 18.96 8.85 14.41
C ASP A 232 19.01 9.25 12.92
N GLY A 233 18.48 8.43 12.03
CA GLY A 233 18.46 8.59 10.57
C GLY A 233 19.82 8.39 9.88
N THR A 234 20.93 8.36 10.62
CA THR A 234 22.28 8.47 10.04
C THR A 234 22.77 7.22 9.31
N ALA A 235 22.11 6.08 9.51
CA ALA A 235 22.51 4.81 8.94
C ALA A 235 21.28 3.95 8.62
N VAL A 236 21.42 3.14 7.57
CA VAL A 236 20.51 2.05 7.26
C VAL A 236 21.28 0.75 7.44
N LEU A 237 20.75 -0.16 8.24
CA LEU A 237 21.28 -1.50 8.40
C LEU A 237 20.62 -2.40 7.35
N ILE A 238 21.42 -3.15 6.60
CA ILE A 238 20.93 -4.21 5.71
C ILE A 238 21.16 -5.53 6.45
N LEU A 239 20.07 -6.18 6.84
CA LEU A 239 20.03 -7.40 7.65
C LEU A 239 19.71 -8.55 6.70
N HIS A 240 20.73 -9.26 6.24
CA HIS A 240 20.52 -10.28 5.22
C HIS A 240 20.10 -11.61 5.83
N GLY A 241 19.13 -12.25 5.17
CA GLY A 241 18.61 -13.56 5.51
C GLY A 241 19.57 -14.71 5.19
N PRO A 242 19.19 -15.95 5.55
CA PRO A 242 18.06 -16.25 6.42
C PRO A 242 18.34 -15.83 7.87
N PHE A 243 17.29 -15.53 8.61
CA PHE A 243 17.32 -15.24 10.03
C PHE A 243 17.15 -16.55 10.83
N SER A 244 17.83 -16.63 11.97
CA SER A 244 17.47 -17.65 12.96
C SER A 244 16.16 -17.27 13.67
N ARG A 245 15.42 -18.27 14.17
CA ARG A 245 14.25 -18.05 15.04
C ARG A 245 14.53 -17.31 16.35
N SER A 246 15.80 -17.02 16.66
CA SER A 246 16.22 -16.13 17.75
C SER A 246 16.34 -14.65 17.34
N GLY A 247 15.98 -14.33 16.09
CA GLY A 247 15.94 -12.98 15.52
C GLY A 247 17.29 -12.50 14.96
N VAL A 248 18.24 -13.39 14.68
CA VAL A 248 19.59 -13.00 14.24
C VAL A 248 19.71 -13.19 12.73
N PRO A 249 20.00 -12.12 11.94
CA PRO A 249 20.25 -12.26 10.51
C PRO A 249 21.56 -13.02 10.24
N ALA A 250 21.67 -13.64 9.07
CA ALA A 250 22.89 -14.33 8.64
C ALA A 250 24.10 -13.39 8.57
N ARG A 251 23.88 -12.15 8.07
CA ARG A 251 24.90 -11.10 8.09
C ARG A 251 24.28 -9.71 8.20
N THR A 252 25.11 -8.70 8.43
CA THR A 252 24.66 -7.32 8.53
C THR A 252 25.65 -6.39 7.82
N ASP A 253 25.14 -5.58 6.91
CA ASP A 253 25.85 -4.46 6.31
C ASP A 253 25.25 -3.13 6.73
N THR A 254 25.94 -2.05 6.40
CA THR A 254 25.46 -0.69 6.64
C THR A 254 25.54 0.13 5.37
N ARG A 255 24.53 0.97 5.14
CA ARG A 255 24.54 2.05 4.17
C ARG A 255 24.40 3.40 4.88
N PRO A 256 24.97 4.48 4.33
CA PRO A 256 24.71 5.82 4.84
C PRO A 256 23.20 6.14 4.83
N GLY A 257 22.68 6.69 5.92
CA GLY A 257 21.37 7.31 5.91
C GLY A 257 21.49 8.81 5.65
N THR A 258 20.44 9.56 5.99
CA THR A 258 20.47 11.03 6.06
C THR A 258 19.93 11.44 7.43
N ARG A 259 20.46 12.49 8.06
CA ARG A 259 19.99 12.89 9.42
C ARG A 259 18.49 13.19 9.49
N ASP A 260 17.90 13.52 8.35
CA ASP A 260 16.50 13.79 8.12
C ASP A 260 15.74 12.59 7.53
N ALA A 261 16.36 11.42 7.35
CA ALA A 261 15.70 10.21 6.87
C ALA A 261 14.56 9.82 7.82
N ARG A 262 13.39 9.51 7.27
CA ARG A 262 12.20 9.10 8.05
C ARG A 262 11.49 7.87 7.49
N ARG A 263 11.71 7.53 6.22
CA ARG A 263 11.04 6.39 5.58
C ARG A 263 12.04 5.62 4.73
N LEU A 264 11.88 4.31 4.71
CA LEU A 264 12.52 3.43 3.73
C LEU A 264 11.44 2.96 2.76
N ILE A 265 11.80 2.85 1.49
CA ILE A 265 10.92 2.34 0.43
C ILE A 265 11.79 1.42 -0.41
N ALA A 266 11.41 0.16 -0.53
CA ALA A 266 12.14 -0.83 -1.31
C ALA A 266 11.30 -1.32 -2.47
N ASP A 267 11.98 -1.81 -3.48
CA ASP A 267 11.41 -2.64 -4.53
C ASP A 267 10.98 -4.00 -3.95
N ASP A 268 9.91 -4.57 -4.50
CA ASP A 268 9.33 -5.82 -4.01
C ASP A 268 10.19 -7.03 -4.40
N ILE A 269 10.14 -8.06 -3.54
CA ILE A 269 10.74 -9.36 -3.85
C ILE A 269 9.92 -10.01 -4.97
N ASP A 270 10.60 -10.71 -5.88
CA ASP A 270 9.91 -11.46 -6.93
C ASP A 270 9.04 -12.56 -6.30
N PRO A 271 7.71 -12.54 -6.48
CA PRO A 271 6.82 -13.50 -5.80
C PRO A 271 6.99 -14.93 -6.30
N THR A 272 7.73 -15.14 -7.40
CA THR A 272 8.09 -16.49 -7.88
C THR A 272 9.26 -17.11 -7.12
N GLY A 273 9.98 -16.32 -6.30
CA GLY A 273 11.21 -16.72 -5.63
C GLY A 273 12.46 -16.67 -6.53
N GLU A 274 12.35 -16.16 -7.76
CA GLU A 274 13.54 -15.96 -8.60
C GLU A 274 14.47 -14.90 -7.97
N PRO A 275 15.74 -15.23 -7.65
CA PRO A 275 16.64 -14.30 -6.97
C PRO A 275 16.88 -13.02 -7.78
N ARG A 276 16.58 -11.88 -7.17
CA ARG A 276 16.63 -10.58 -7.82
C ARG A 276 16.92 -9.49 -6.80
N ALA A 277 18.10 -8.90 -6.94
CA ALA A 277 18.52 -7.79 -6.12
C ALA A 277 17.48 -6.63 -6.16
N THR A 278 16.98 -6.19 -5.00
CA THR A 278 15.97 -5.13 -4.87
C THR A 278 16.59 -3.77 -4.56
N GLY A 279 16.06 -2.72 -5.18
CA GLY A 279 16.46 -1.33 -4.94
C GLY A 279 15.95 -0.78 -3.61
N LEU A 280 16.61 0.25 -3.06
CA LEU A 280 16.22 0.88 -1.81
C LEU A 280 16.29 2.41 -1.89
N LEU A 281 15.21 3.10 -1.57
CA LEU A 281 15.18 4.54 -1.36
C LEU A 281 15.16 4.87 0.13
N VAL A 282 16.13 5.68 0.56
CA VAL A 282 16.15 6.32 1.88
C VAL A 282 15.52 7.70 1.74
N HIS A 283 14.26 7.82 2.15
CA HIS A 283 13.44 9.01 1.94
C HIS A 283 13.46 9.93 3.17
N ARG A 284 13.60 11.23 2.90
CA ARG A 284 13.69 12.27 3.93
C ARG A 284 12.33 12.59 4.52
N GLY A 285 12.32 13.11 5.74
CA GLY A 285 11.14 13.73 6.34
C GLY A 285 11.10 15.23 6.02
N GLY A 286 9.91 15.71 5.69
CA GLY A 286 9.55 17.12 5.67
C GLY A 286 8.41 17.41 6.65
N ASP A 287 8.05 18.67 6.81
CA ASP A 287 6.88 19.12 7.57
C ASP A 287 5.68 19.49 6.67
N GLY A 288 5.81 19.26 5.37
CA GLY A 288 4.71 19.27 4.40
C GLY A 288 5.18 19.50 2.96
N GLU A 289 6.40 19.95 2.76
CA GLU A 289 7.07 20.18 1.49
C GLU A 289 7.50 18.89 0.77
N GLN A 290 7.81 19.00 -0.52
CA GLN A 290 8.44 17.93 -1.27
C GLN A 290 9.94 17.86 -0.94
N VAL A 291 10.43 16.68 -0.52
CA VAL A 291 11.82 16.52 -0.02
C VAL A 291 12.74 15.66 -0.90
N GLY A 292 12.35 14.44 -1.28
CA GLY A 292 13.24 13.49 -1.99
C GLY A 292 14.10 12.61 -1.07
N GLY A 293 15.17 12.02 -1.60
CA GLY A 293 15.97 11.03 -0.85
C GLY A 293 17.22 10.52 -1.57
N LEU A 294 17.85 9.50 -0.98
CA LEU A 294 18.99 8.79 -1.57
C LEU A 294 18.54 7.43 -2.11
N PHE A 295 18.67 7.22 -3.42
CA PHE A 295 18.36 5.95 -4.06
C PHE A 295 19.60 5.07 -4.18
N TYR A 296 19.54 3.90 -3.57
CA TYR A 296 20.50 2.82 -3.68
C TYR A 296 20.01 1.85 -4.75
N THR A 297 20.60 1.95 -5.94
CA THR A 297 20.25 1.04 -7.05
C THR A 297 20.71 -0.38 -6.76
N ALA A 298 19.93 -1.35 -7.24
CA ALA A 298 20.30 -2.76 -7.21
C ALA A 298 20.93 -3.20 -8.53
N ARG A 299 21.92 -4.09 -8.44
CA ARG A 299 22.63 -4.61 -9.60
C ARG A 299 22.74 -6.12 -9.53
N ARG A 300 22.36 -6.78 -10.63
CA ARG A 300 22.47 -8.23 -10.78
C ARG A 300 23.90 -8.69 -10.47
N GLY A 301 24.03 -9.63 -9.54
CA GLY A 301 25.29 -10.25 -9.15
C GLY A 301 26.17 -9.43 -8.19
N SER A 302 25.79 -8.21 -7.83
CA SER A 302 26.51 -7.41 -6.82
C SER A 302 25.61 -6.84 -5.72
N GLY A 303 24.30 -7.03 -5.81
CA GLY A 303 23.33 -6.53 -4.84
C GLY A 303 23.17 -5.02 -4.85
N LEU A 304 22.73 -4.51 -3.70
CA LEU A 304 22.48 -3.11 -3.43
C LEU A 304 23.77 -2.27 -3.43
N ALA A 305 23.77 -1.17 -4.19
CA ALA A 305 24.91 -0.27 -4.31
C ALA A 305 25.46 0.21 -2.96
N ALA A 306 26.78 0.43 -2.88
CA ALA A 306 27.44 0.88 -1.65
C ALA A 306 27.13 2.36 -1.28
N SER A 307 26.71 3.16 -2.26
CA SER A 307 26.38 4.58 -2.11
C SER A 307 25.08 4.88 -2.84
N GLY A 308 24.27 5.77 -2.26
CA GLY A 308 23.03 6.24 -2.87
C GLY A 308 23.25 7.48 -3.73
N GLU A 309 22.36 7.67 -4.70
CA GLU A 309 22.29 8.83 -5.58
C GLU A 309 21.11 9.72 -5.18
N GLU A 310 21.30 11.04 -5.23
CA GLU A 310 20.20 11.98 -4.97
C GLU A 310 19.14 11.86 -6.08
N VAL A 311 17.90 11.64 -5.68
CA VAL A 311 16.75 11.73 -6.59
C VAL A 311 16.12 13.11 -6.48
N ARG A 312 15.29 13.45 -7.47
CA ARG A 312 14.48 14.67 -7.43
C ARG A 312 13.62 14.73 -6.16
N LYS A 313 13.15 15.93 -5.84
CA LYS A 313 12.08 16.11 -4.85
C LYS A 313 10.81 15.41 -5.31
N GLY A 314 10.14 14.76 -4.37
CA GLY A 314 8.89 14.04 -4.54
C GLY A 314 8.63 13.16 -3.32
N ASN A 315 7.39 13.13 -2.86
CA ASN A 315 6.97 12.38 -1.68
C ASN A 315 6.20 11.10 -2.04
N ALA A 316 5.67 11.00 -3.26
CA ALA A 316 5.11 9.79 -3.81
C ALA A 316 6.17 9.00 -4.57
N VAL A 317 6.25 7.70 -4.30
CA VAL A 317 7.31 6.81 -4.79
C VAL A 317 6.70 5.45 -5.12
N ALA A 318 7.11 4.86 -6.25
CA ALA A 318 6.80 3.48 -6.59
C ALA A 318 7.99 2.83 -7.33
N PHE A 319 8.17 1.53 -7.12
CA PHE A 319 9.02 0.68 -7.94
C PHE A 319 8.14 -0.15 -8.87
N GLY A 320 8.59 -0.36 -10.10
CA GLY A 320 7.88 -1.13 -11.13
C GLY A 320 8.70 -1.16 -12.42
N ASP A 321 8.40 -2.07 -13.33
CA ASP A 321 8.95 -2.10 -14.69
C ASP A 321 8.09 -1.21 -15.60
N PHE A 322 8.30 0.11 -15.56
CA PHE A 322 7.44 1.06 -16.28
C PHE A 322 7.84 1.21 -17.76
N ASP A 323 9.06 0.81 -18.13
CA ASP A 323 9.53 0.83 -19.52
C ASP A 323 9.51 -0.54 -20.22
N GLY A 324 9.15 -1.61 -19.50
CA GLY A 324 8.92 -2.96 -20.01
C GLY A 324 10.20 -3.71 -20.36
N ASP A 325 11.33 -3.38 -19.74
CA ASP A 325 12.63 -3.98 -20.03
C ASP A 325 13.00 -5.16 -19.11
N GLY A 326 12.13 -5.49 -18.15
CA GLY A 326 12.30 -6.53 -17.16
C GLY A 326 13.17 -6.12 -15.96
N ARG A 327 13.48 -4.84 -15.78
CA ARG A 327 14.16 -4.30 -14.61
C ARG A 327 13.22 -3.34 -13.87
N ARG A 328 13.44 -3.23 -12.57
CA ARG A 328 12.65 -2.32 -11.75
C ARG A 328 13.20 -0.91 -11.86
N ASP A 329 12.33 -0.02 -12.30
CA ASP A 329 12.49 1.42 -12.33
C ASP A 329 12.03 2.02 -11.00
N LEU A 330 12.39 3.30 -10.81
CA LEU A 330 11.95 4.10 -9.67
C LEU A 330 11.18 5.32 -10.15
N ALA A 331 9.88 5.39 -9.83
CA ALA A 331 9.07 6.59 -10.00
C ALA A 331 9.13 7.45 -8.72
N VAL A 332 9.47 8.74 -8.85
CA VAL A 332 9.43 9.73 -7.76
C VAL A 332 8.68 10.97 -8.24
N GLY A 333 7.65 11.39 -7.50
CA GLY A 333 6.81 12.49 -7.93
C GLY A 333 6.09 13.25 -6.83
N ASP A 334 5.42 14.29 -7.28
CA ASP A 334 4.59 15.16 -6.47
C ASP A 334 3.35 14.43 -5.95
N ASP A 335 3.24 14.30 -4.63
CA ASP A 335 2.05 13.76 -3.97
C ASP A 335 1.02 14.86 -3.65
N GLY A 336 1.28 16.11 -4.03
CA GLY A 336 0.46 17.29 -3.75
C GLY A 336 0.62 17.87 -2.34
N SER A 337 1.46 17.28 -1.47
CA SER A 337 1.72 17.83 -0.14
C SER A 337 2.45 19.17 -0.25
N ARG A 338 2.00 20.15 0.52
CA ARG A 338 2.65 21.47 0.65
C ARG A 338 2.71 21.84 2.12
N ASN A 339 3.75 22.55 2.52
CA ASN A 339 3.73 23.19 3.83
C ASN A 339 2.64 24.28 3.88
N ASP A 340 2.16 24.56 5.08
CA ASP A 340 1.06 25.51 5.30
C ASP A 340 1.55 26.94 5.63
N GLU A 341 2.87 27.12 5.72
CA GLU A 341 3.53 28.40 5.98
C GLU A 341 3.26 29.44 4.87
N PRO A 342 3.06 30.73 5.23
CA PRO A 342 2.85 31.79 4.25
C PRO A 342 4.01 31.90 3.24
N GLY A 343 3.69 31.76 1.96
CA GLY A 343 4.65 31.91 0.86
C GLY A 343 5.29 30.61 0.34
N TYR A 344 4.96 29.46 0.92
CA TYR A 344 5.61 28.18 0.59
C TYR A 344 4.66 27.11 0.00
N ARG A 345 3.44 27.50 -0.37
CA ARG A 345 2.42 26.61 -0.98
C ARG A 345 2.67 26.26 -2.45
N THR A 346 3.87 26.54 -2.96
CA THR A 346 4.23 26.35 -4.38
C THR A 346 5.53 25.57 -4.45
N GLU A 347 5.60 24.65 -5.39
CA GLU A 347 6.83 23.93 -5.72
C GLU A 347 7.41 24.47 -7.02
N ALA A 348 8.69 24.21 -7.25
CA ALA A 348 9.33 24.54 -8.52
C ALA A 348 8.60 23.83 -9.68
N PRO A 349 8.52 24.43 -10.90
CA PRO A 349 7.78 23.84 -12.03
C PRO A 349 8.22 22.41 -12.40
N GLU A 350 9.48 22.07 -12.17
CA GLU A 350 10.02 20.73 -12.37
C GLU A 350 9.55 19.71 -11.34
N VAL A 351 9.01 20.15 -10.19
CA VAL A 351 8.45 19.32 -9.12
C VAL A 351 6.93 19.32 -9.20
N HIS A 352 6.31 20.49 -9.26
CA HIS A 352 4.87 20.66 -9.22
C HIS A 352 4.15 19.86 -10.31
N ALA A 353 3.13 19.09 -9.91
CA ALA A 353 2.27 18.29 -10.79
C ALA A 353 3.10 17.44 -11.77
N SER A 354 4.19 16.86 -11.31
CA SER A 354 5.03 16.01 -12.13
C SER A 354 5.72 14.91 -11.34
N LEU A 355 6.10 13.86 -12.05
CA LEU A 355 6.96 12.79 -11.57
C LEU A 355 8.11 12.57 -12.53
N ALA A 356 9.14 11.88 -12.06
CA ALA A 356 10.19 11.33 -12.91
C ALA A 356 10.34 9.83 -12.67
N VAL A 357 10.42 9.07 -13.76
CA VAL A 357 10.74 7.64 -13.76
C VAL A 357 12.20 7.46 -14.09
N HIS A 358 12.95 6.86 -13.17
CA HIS A 358 14.37 6.55 -13.28
C HIS A 358 14.53 5.12 -13.77
N PRO A 359 15.04 4.89 -15.00
CA PRO A 359 15.17 3.55 -15.55
C PRO A 359 16.11 2.67 -14.73
N GLY A 360 15.75 1.40 -14.53
CA GLY A 360 16.55 0.40 -13.83
C GLY A 360 17.87 0.08 -14.54
N THR A 361 17.96 0.31 -15.86
CA THR A 361 19.22 0.25 -16.63
C THR A 361 20.17 1.41 -16.36
N GLY A 362 19.69 2.46 -15.69
CA GLY A 362 20.31 3.78 -15.65
C GLY A 362 20.03 4.60 -16.91
N GLY A 363 20.32 5.90 -16.83
CA GLY A 363 20.01 6.88 -17.88
C GLY A 363 19.33 8.13 -17.32
N PRO A 364 19.01 9.11 -18.17
CA PRO A 364 18.22 10.26 -17.75
C PRO A 364 16.79 9.80 -17.41
N PRO A 365 16.16 10.36 -16.37
CA PRO A 365 14.80 9.99 -16.03
C PRO A 365 13.79 10.58 -17.02
N ARG A 366 12.68 9.87 -17.22
CA ARG A 366 11.52 10.34 -17.99
C ARG A 366 10.60 11.15 -17.10
N THR A 367 10.35 12.41 -17.45
CA THR A 367 9.41 13.27 -16.72
C THR A 367 7.99 13.11 -17.27
N VAL A 368 7.02 12.96 -16.38
CA VAL A 368 5.59 12.82 -16.73
C VAL A 368 4.78 13.87 -15.96
N GLN A 369 3.84 14.51 -16.64
CA GLN A 369 2.96 15.52 -16.05
C GLN A 369 1.73 14.87 -15.41
N LEU A 370 1.42 15.28 -14.20
CA LEU A 370 0.29 14.81 -13.41
C LEU A 370 -0.89 15.78 -13.50
N PRO A 371 -2.12 15.32 -13.21
CA PRO A 371 -3.23 16.21 -12.94
C PRO A 371 -2.91 17.15 -11.77
N GLU A 372 -3.34 18.41 -11.87
CA GLU A 372 -3.21 19.36 -10.77
C GLU A 372 -4.13 19.01 -9.60
N THR A 373 -3.60 19.10 -8.38
CA THR A 373 -4.35 18.88 -7.14
C THR A 373 -4.99 20.18 -6.67
N ARG A 374 -6.28 20.16 -6.33
CA ARG A 374 -7.04 21.30 -5.81
C ARG A 374 -6.98 21.37 -4.28
N LYS A 375 -6.79 20.23 -3.60
CA LYS A 375 -6.76 20.13 -2.14
C LYS A 375 -5.31 20.27 -1.63
N PRO A 376 -5.02 21.16 -0.66
CA PRO A 376 -3.76 21.09 0.08
C PRO A 376 -3.74 19.76 0.86
N TYR A 377 -2.56 19.19 1.11
CA TYR A 377 -2.33 17.86 1.75
C TYR A 377 -2.25 16.66 0.80
N GLY A 378 -2.53 16.83 -0.49
CA GLY A 378 -2.15 15.89 -1.53
C GLY A 378 -3.05 14.63 -1.67
N PRO A 379 -3.23 14.09 -2.89
CA PRO A 379 -4.09 12.94 -3.11
C PRO A 379 -3.50 11.59 -2.65
N GLY A 380 -2.20 11.48 -2.35
CA GLY A 380 -1.61 10.27 -1.76
C GLY A 380 -0.39 9.73 -2.52
N GLY A 381 0.02 8.50 -2.18
CA GLY A 381 1.17 7.81 -2.79
C GLY A 381 0.89 7.23 -4.18
N TYR A 382 1.90 6.55 -4.72
CA TYR A 382 1.81 5.81 -5.98
C TYR A 382 1.94 4.31 -5.74
N SER A 383 1.42 3.51 -6.65
CA SER A 383 1.64 2.06 -6.71
C SER A 383 1.90 1.65 -8.15
N ALA A 384 2.78 0.67 -8.36
CA ALA A 384 2.85 -0.04 -9.63
C ALA A 384 1.67 -1.01 -9.74
N ALA A 385 1.21 -1.26 -10.96
CA ALA A 385 0.18 -2.23 -11.26
C ALA A 385 0.23 -2.66 -12.74
N ASP A 386 0.10 -3.96 -13.01
CA ASP A 386 -0.10 -4.52 -14.34
C ASP A 386 -1.52 -5.14 -14.50
N PRO A 387 -2.57 -4.32 -14.60
CA PRO A 387 -3.94 -4.83 -14.72
C PRO A 387 -4.27 -5.41 -16.10
N ASP A 388 -3.40 -5.26 -17.10
CA ASP A 388 -3.61 -5.86 -18.43
C ASP A 388 -2.72 -7.09 -18.73
N GLY A 389 -1.81 -7.41 -17.82
CA GLY A 389 -0.99 -8.63 -17.80
C GLY A 389 0.01 -8.68 -18.94
N ASP A 390 0.49 -7.52 -19.40
CA ASP A 390 1.44 -7.43 -20.52
C ASP A 390 2.91 -7.48 -20.06
N GLY A 391 3.14 -7.48 -18.74
CA GLY A 391 4.44 -7.53 -18.09
C GLY A 391 5.07 -6.15 -17.86
N ARG A 392 4.44 -5.06 -18.32
CA ARG A 392 4.84 -3.69 -18.03
C ARG A 392 3.93 -3.12 -16.94
N ASP A 393 4.55 -2.60 -15.90
CA ASP A 393 3.83 -1.93 -14.84
C ASP A 393 3.33 -0.55 -15.32
N ALA A 394 2.09 -0.22 -14.97
CA ALA A 394 1.55 1.13 -15.03
C ALA A 394 1.58 1.78 -13.64
N LEU A 395 1.52 3.12 -13.59
CA LEU A 395 1.51 3.87 -12.34
C LEU A 395 0.07 4.19 -11.91
N LEU A 396 -0.38 3.61 -10.80
CA LEU A 396 -1.62 3.98 -10.14
C LEU A 396 -1.39 5.18 -9.24
N VAL A 397 -1.93 6.33 -9.63
CA VAL A 397 -1.81 7.59 -8.90
C VAL A 397 -3.13 7.99 -8.27
N ALA A 398 -3.06 8.50 -7.05
CA ALA A 398 -4.20 9.12 -6.43
C ALA A 398 -4.43 10.53 -7.03
N THR A 399 -5.69 10.92 -7.15
CA THR A 399 -6.13 12.25 -7.60
C THR A 399 -7.23 12.77 -6.68
N ASP A 400 -7.61 14.06 -6.82
CA ASP A 400 -8.77 14.57 -6.08
C ASP A 400 -10.09 13.90 -6.48
N ASP A 401 -10.15 13.32 -7.68
CA ASP A 401 -11.35 12.72 -8.28
C ASP A 401 -11.32 11.18 -8.26
N GLY A 402 -10.42 10.58 -7.47
CA GLY A 402 -10.28 9.13 -7.31
C GLY A 402 -8.89 8.63 -7.71
N ALA A 403 -8.82 7.53 -8.47
CA ALA A 403 -7.56 6.96 -8.93
C ALA A 403 -7.39 7.12 -10.46
N LEU A 404 -6.15 7.31 -10.90
CA LEU A 404 -5.77 7.39 -12.30
C LEU A 404 -4.62 6.41 -12.56
N LEU A 405 -4.81 5.51 -13.52
CA LEU A 405 -3.73 4.65 -14.00
C LEU A 405 -3.04 5.33 -15.18
N ILE A 406 -1.71 5.50 -15.08
CA ILE A 406 -0.87 6.09 -16.12
C ILE A 406 0.09 5.01 -16.64
N ASP A 407 -0.17 4.55 -17.85
CA ASP A 407 0.65 3.60 -18.57
C ASP A 407 1.64 4.36 -19.47
N LEU A 408 2.93 4.13 -19.24
CA LEU A 408 4.02 4.80 -19.93
C LEU A 408 4.38 4.02 -21.19
N LEU A 409 3.87 4.49 -22.33
CA LEU A 409 4.12 3.89 -23.63
C LEU A 409 5.52 4.23 -24.15
N ASP A 410 6.00 3.45 -25.11
CA ASP A 410 7.26 3.72 -25.80
C ASP A 410 7.32 5.16 -26.36
N GLY A 411 8.48 5.80 -26.20
CA GLY A 411 8.64 7.23 -26.49
C GLY A 411 8.13 8.12 -25.35
N ASP A 412 7.60 9.31 -25.68
CA ASP A 412 7.14 10.29 -24.69
C ASP A 412 5.62 10.22 -24.39
N GLY A 413 4.87 9.32 -25.03
CA GLY A 413 3.42 9.21 -24.88
C GLY A 413 2.97 8.40 -23.65
N ASP A 414 1.81 8.74 -23.09
CA ASP A 414 1.17 7.97 -22.02
C ASP A 414 -0.30 7.63 -22.35
N ARG A 415 -0.81 6.56 -21.73
CA ARG A 415 -2.23 6.19 -21.72
C ARG A 415 -2.77 6.40 -20.32
N ARG A 416 -3.89 7.11 -20.20
CA ARG A 416 -4.48 7.52 -18.93
C ARG A 416 -5.88 6.93 -18.77
N THR A 417 -6.10 6.17 -17.69
CA THR A 417 -7.35 5.48 -17.42
C THR A 417 -7.86 5.82 -16.03
N GLU A 418 -9.03 6.46 -15.93
CA GLU A 418 -9.67 6.73 -14.64
C GLU A 418 -10.20 5.42 -14.04
N VAL A 419 -9.91 5.18 -12.77
CA VAL A 419 -10.38 4.01 -12.01
C VAL A 419 -11.22 4.52 -10.85
N LEU A 420 -12.54 4.62 -11.07
CA LEU A 420 -13.46 5.25 -10.13
C LEU A 420 -14.27 4.23 -9.33
N ARG A 421 -14.30 4.40 -8.01
CA ARG A 421 -15.32 3.83 -7.11
C ARG A 421 -15.85 4.92 -6.21
N LEU A 422 -17.12 4.80 -5.87
CA LEU A 422 -17.82 5.79 -5.06
C LEU A 422 -18.33 5.13 -3.78
N GLY A 423 -18.00 5.73 -2.64
CA GLY A 423 -18.65 5.44 -1.36
C GLY A 423 -20.16 5.69 -1.42
N PRO A 424 -20.92 5.18 -0.44
CA PRO A 424 -22.37 5.34 -0.36
C PRO A 424 -22.81 6.81 -0.28
N ALA A 425 -23.91 7.14 -0.96
CA ALA A 425 -24.51 8.49 -0.91
C ALA A 425 -25.07 8.84 0.48
N ARG A 426 -25.35 7.82 1.31
CA ARG A 426 -25.89 7.99 2.67
C ARG A 426 -25.09 7.14 3.66
N VAL A 427 -24.74 7.76 4.77
CA VAL A 427 -23.99 7.13 5.86
C VAL A 427 -24.66 7.42 7.20
N PRO A 428 -24.40 6.62 8.25
CA PRO A 428 -24.80 6.98 9.60
C PRO A 428 -24.29 8.38 9.97
N GLY A 429 -25.11 9.17 10.67
CA GLY A 429 -24.71 10.49 11.14
C GLY A 429 -23.56 10.39 12.14
N GLU A 430 -22.51 11.18 11.91
CA GLU A 430 -21.34 11.26 12.80
C GLU A 430 -21.72 12.04 14.08
N PRO A 431 -21.23 11.65 15.27
CA PRO A 431 -21.33 12.51 16.44
C PRO A 431 -20.50 13.78 16.19
N ASP A 432 -21.15 14.92 16.06
CA ASP A 432 -20.49 16.22 15.86
C ASP A 432 -19.55 16.53 17.05
N GLY A 433 -18.24 16.34 16.88
CA GLY A 433 -17.23 16.65 17.88
C GLY A 433 -16.98 18.16 18.10
N LYS A 434 -17.54 19.02 17.23
CA LYS A 434 -17.26 20.48 17.24
C LYS A 434 -18.43 21.37 17.66
N SER A 435 -19.66 20.87 17.73
CA SER A 435 -20.85 21.72 17.93
C SER A 435 -21.59 21.51 19.25
N GLY A 436 -21.25 20.49 20.04
CA GLY A 436 -22.00 20.14 21.25
C GLY A 436 -23.48 19.83 20.99
N LYS A 437 -23.91 19.74 19.72
CA LYS A 437 -25.24 19.31 19.33
C LYS A 437 -25.13 17.84 18.98
N SER A 438 -25.68 17.01 19.85
CA SER A 438 -25.88 15.60 19.57
C SER A 438 -26.65 15.44 18.26
N GLY A 439 -25.96 14.96 17.23
CA GLY A 439 -26.63 14.22 16.17
C GLY A 439 -27.43 13.11 16.87
N LYS A 440 -28.76 13.11 16.72
CA LYS A 440 -29.59 12.07 17.34
C LYS A 440 -29.13 10.71 16.79
N PRO A 441 -28.89 9.70 17.65
CA PRO A 441 -28.66 8.32 17.21
C PRO A 441 -29.73 7.91 16.20
N GLY A 442 -29.33 7.33 15.06
CA GLY A 442 -30.26 6.80 14.05
C GLY A 442 -30.65 7.75 12.90
N LYS A 443 -30.02 8.91 12.74
CA LYS A 443 -30.19 9.73 11.51
C LYS A 443 -29.05 9.50 10.53
N SER A 444 -29.37 9.21 9.27
CA SER A 444 -28.40 9.20 8.16
C SER A 444 -28.05 10.62 7.72
N ARG A 445 -26.81 10.85 7.30
CA ARG A 445 -26.42 12.06 6.55
C ARG A 445 -26.12 11.72 5.10
N THR A 446 -26.33 12.70 4.22
CA THR A 446 -25.91 12.63 2.81
C THR A 446 -24.43 12.96 2.72
N VAL A 447 -23.69 12.22 1.89
CA VAL A 447 -22.31 12.53 1.52
C VAL A 447 -22.31 13.28 0.18
N PRO A 448 -21.66 14.46 0.07
CA PRO A 448 -21.46 15.14 -1.21
C PRO A 448 -20.78 14.24 -2.24
N ALA A 449 -21.05 14.44 -3.54
CA ALA A 449 -20.46 13.61 -4.59
C ALA A 449 -18.93 13.64 -4.57
N GLU A 450 -18.35 14.83 -4.39
CA GLU A 450 -16.90 15.15 -4.33
C GLU A 450 -16.15 14.67 -3.07
N ASP A 451 -16.87 14.00 -2.16
CA ASP A 451 -16.32 13.37 -0.97
C ASP A 451 -16.52 11.84 -0.99
N ARG A 452 -17.03 11.29 -2.11
CA ARG A 452 -17.35 9.85 -2.24
C ARG A 452 -16.26 9.10 -2.98
N GLU A 453 -15.33 9.77 -3.63
CA GLU A 453 -14.30 9.14 -4.45
C GLU A 453 -13.36 8.27 -3.59
N ALA A 454 -13.25 7.01 -3.98
CA ALA A 454 -12.32 6.08 -3.37
C ALA A 454 -10.86 6.43 -3.76
N ARG A 455 -9.93 6.18 -2.86
CA ARG A 455 -8.49 6.41 -3.08
C ARG A 455 -7.79 5.08 -3.37
N PRO A 456 -6.71 5.08 -4.17
CA PRO A 456 -5.91 3.88 -4.35
C PRO A 456 -5.20 3.50 -3.06
N TYR A 457 -5.10 2.20 -2.82
CA TYR A 457 -4.39 1.60 -1.69
C TYR A 457 -3.18 0.78 -2.14
N GLY A 458 -3.30 0.10 -3.27
CA GLY A 458 -2.27 -0.76 -3.85
C GLY A 458 -2.82 -1.56 -5.03
N ALA A 459 -2.03 -2.51 -5.52
CA ALA A 459 -2.44 -3.47 -6.53
C ALA A 459 -1.63 -4.76 -6.36
N ALA A 460 -2.21 -5.89 -6.76
CA ALA A 460 -1.50 -7.16 -6.91
C ALA A 460 -2.40 -8.21 -7.61
N ASP A 461 -1.79 -9.25 -8.15
CA ASP A 461 -2.47 -10.46 -8.67
C ASP A 461 -2.95 -11.34 -7.51
N PHE A 462 -4.17 -11.13 -7.04
CA PHE A 462 -4.71 -11.88 -5.89
C PHE A 462 -5.33 -13.22 -6.30
N ASP A 463 -5.77 -13.37 -7.55
CA ASP A 463 -6.40 -14.60 -8.04
C ASP A 463 -5.45 -15.52 -8.82
N GLY A 464 -4.25 -15.05 -9.12
CA GLY A 464 -3.16 -15.79 -9.76
C GLY A 464 -3.31 -15.91 -11.28
N ASP A 465 -4.05 -15.00 -11.93
CA ASP A 465 -4.28 -15.03 -13.38
C ASP A 465 -3.20 -14.31 -14.21
N GLY A 466 -2.22 -13.69 -13.54
CA GLY A 466 -1.14 -12.91 -14.13
C GLY A 466 -1.49 -11.45 -14.41
N ARG A 467 -2.59 -10.93 -13.84
CA ARG A 467 -2.99 -9.52 -13.90
C ARG A 467 -3.16 -8.99 -12.50
N ASP A 468 -2.76 -7.74 -12.29
CA ASP A 468 -2.99 -7.11 -11.01
C ASP A 468 -4.44 -6.60 -10.88
N GLU A 469 -5.08 -6.91 -9.76
CA GLU A 469 -6.26 -6.19 -9.32
C GLU A 469 -5.89 -4.94 -8.53
N LEU A 470 -6.62 -3.86 -8.79
CA LEU A 470 -6.43 -2.59 -8.11
C LEU A 470 -7.24 -2.58 -6.82
N VAL A 471 -6.63 -2.13 -5.73
CA VAL A 471 -7.26 -1.99 -4.42
C VAL A 471 -7.61 -0.54 -4.18
N LEU A 472 -8.89 -0.25 -4.02
CA LEU A 472 -9.41 1.08 -3.71
C LEU A 472 -10.12 1.08 -2.36
N ASN A 473 -10.01 2.19 -1.62
CA ASN A 473 -10.62 2.30 -0.30
C ASN A 473 -11.38 3.63 -0.10
N TRP A 474 -12.33 3.62 0.84
CA TRP A 474 -13.10 4.81 1.21
C TRP A 474 -13.56 4.78 2.67
N ALA A 475 -13.72 5.95 3.27
CA ALA A 475 -14.47 6.11 4.51
C ALA A 475 -15.24 7.43 4.56
N ALA A 476 -16.34 7.40 5.31
CA ALA A 476 -17.27 8.50 5.41
C ALA A 476 -16.72 9.72 6.16
N HIS A 477 -15.85 9.51 7.13
CA HIS A 477 -15.44 10.56 8.05
C HIS A 477 -14.53 11.60 7.38
N SER A 478 -14.49 12.81 7.94
CA SER A 478 -13.73 13.92 7.34
C SER A 478 -12.21 13.67 7.23
N LEU A 479 -11.61 12.90 8.14
CA LEU A 479 -10.17 12.63 8.09
C LEU A 479 -9.77 11.75 6.89
N PHE A 480 -10.71 11.02 6.29
CA PHE A 480 -10.44 10.18 5.12
C PHE A 480 -10.20 11.06 3.90
N GLY A 481 -11.07 12.06 3.69
CA GLY A 481 -10.96 12.98 2.58
C GLY A 481 -9.66 13.79 2.56
N PHE A 482 -9.03 14.01 3.73
CA PHE A 482 -7.73 14.65 3.84
C PHE A 482 -6.58 13.64 3.81
N TYR A 483 -6.59 12.67 4.73
CA TYR A 483 -5.42 11.83 5.03
C TYR A 483 -5.58 10.36 4.60
N GLY A 484 -6.75 9.95 4.13
CA GLY A 484 -7.03 8.54 3.80
C GLY A 484 -7.10 7.65 5.04
N GLU A 485 -7.25 8.23 6.23
CA GLU A 485 -7.26 7.49 7.49
C GLU A 485 -8.53 6.64 7.67
N ASP A 486 -8.40 5.57 8.45
CA ASP A 486 -9.50 4.69 8.90
C ASP A 486 -10.51 4.29 7.79
N PRO A 487 -10.03 3.76 6.65
CA PRO A 487 -10.90 3.27 5.57
C PRO A 487 -11.82 2.16 6.08
N THR A 488 -13.06 2.17 5.58
CA THR A 488 -14.11 1.22 5.98
C THR A 488 -14.70 0.45 4.83
N HIS A 489 -14.56 0.96 3.60
CA HIS A 489 -15.08 0.37 2.37
C HIS A 489 -13.91 0.04 1.46
N TRP A 490 -13.97 -1.12 0.84
CA TRP A 490 -12.88 -1.67 0.03
C TRP A 490 -13.44 -2.25 -1.26
N TRP A 491 -12.74 -2.00 -2.36
CA TRP A 491 -13.00 -2.60 -3.66
C TRP A 491 -11.70 -3.16 -4.21
N ILE A 492 -11.74 -4.42 -4.63
CA ILE A 492 -10.69 -5.05 -5.40
C ILE A 492 -11.27 -5.25 -6.80
N THR A 493 -10.68 -4.58 -7.79
CA THR A 493 -11.28 -4.44 -9.12
C THR A 493 -11.17 -5.72 -9.95
N ARG A 494 -11.78 -5.77 -11.14
CA ARG A 494 -11.34 -6.66 -12.23
C ARG A 494 -10.80 -5.78 -13.34
N GLY A 495 -9.47 -5.70 -13.47
CA GLY A 495 -8.80 -4.70 -14.31
C GLY A 495 -9.21 -3.27 -13.97
N THR A 496 -9.25 -2.38 -14.96
CA THR A 496 -9.55 -0.95 -14.79
C THR A 496 -11.04 -0.59 -14.97
N GLY A 497 -11.88 -1.55 -15.34
CA GLY A 497 -13.30 -1.34 -15.58
C GLY A 497 -14.13 -1.11 -14.29
N PRO A 498 -15.46 -0.96 -14.42
CA PRO A 498 -16.35 -0.77 -13.26
C PRO A 498 -16.56 -2.06 -12.43
N GLY A 499 -16.13 -3.22 -12.94
CA GLY A 499 -16.30 -4.51 -12.27
C GLY A 499 -15.39 -4.67 -11.05
N ASN A 500 -15.89 -5.37 -10.03
CA ASN A 500 -15.13 -5.73 -8.83
C ASN A 500 -15.01 -7.24 -8.71
N MET A 501 -13.82 -7.72 -8.41
CA MET A 501 -13.60 -9.09 -7.96
C MET A 501 -14.30 -9.31 -6.63
N THR A 502 -14.01 -8.44 -5.66
CA THR A 502 -14.67 -8.40 -4.36
C THR A 502 -14.86 -6.95 -3.90
N ALA A 503 -15.86 -6.71 -3.06
CA ALA A 503 -16.09 -5.42 -2.43
C ALA A 503 -16.75 -5.63 -1.06
N PHE A 504 -16.22 -5.01 -0.02
CA PHE A 504 -16.64 -5.28 1.36
C PHE A 504 -16.43 -4.08 2.29
N THR A 505 -16.98 -4.20 3.49
CA THR A 505 -16.73 -3.27 4.60
C THR A 505 -15.98 -3.93 5.76
N THR A 506 -15.11 -3.20 6.45
CA THR A 506 -14.35 -3.72 7.61
C THR A 506 -15.06 -3.53 8.94
N THR A 507 -16.19 -2.82 9.00
CA THR A 507 -16.93 -2.60 10.24
C THR A 507 -17.28 -3.91 10.97
N PRO A 508 -17.76 -4.97 10.28
CA PRO A 508 -18.10 -6.24 10.94
C PRO A 508 -16.89 -7.06 11.42
N PHE A 509 -15.65 -6.68 11.06
CA PHE A 509 -14.46 -7.43 11.48
C PHE A 509 -14.23 -7.33 12.98
N LEU A 510 -14.63 -6.22 13.61
CA LEU A 510 -14.45 -5.96 15.04
C LEU A 510 -15.47 -6.71 15.93
N ASP A 511 -16.62 -7.08 15.38
CA ASP A 511 -17.72 -7.67 16.14
C ASP A 511 -17.55 -9.21 16.31
N GLY A 512 -16.82 -9.86 15.39
CA GLY A 512 -16.66 -11.32 15.35
C GLY A 512 -15.73 -11.91 16.42
N ASP A 513 -14.70 -11.19 16.83
CA ASP A 513 -13.66 -11.69 17.75
C ASP A 513 -14.09 -11.70 19.22
N THR A 514 -15.20 -11.03 19.56
CA THR A 514 -15.73 -11.02 20.93
C THR A 514 -16.50 -12.29 21.29
N ALA A 515 -16.90 -13.11 20.29
CA ALA A 515 -17.71 -14.30 20.51
C ALA A 515 -16.91 -15.54 20.95
N GLY A 516 -15.57 -15.51 20.90
CA GLY A 516 -14.70 -16.62 21.31
C GLY A 516 -14.17 -16.55 22.74
N ALA A 517 -14.38 -15.44 23.46
CA ALA A 517 -13.75 -15.16 24.76
C ALA A 517 -14.68 -15.35 25.98
N GLY A 518 -15.78 -16.09 25.85
CA GLY A 518 -16.74 -16.28 26.94
C GLY A 518 -17.30 -17.68 27.03
N ASP A 519 -16.55 -18.61 27.64
CA ASP A 519 -16.98 -19.37 28.83
C ASP A 519 -15.86 -20.35 29.22
N GLY A 520 -15.17 -20.06 30.31
CA GLY A 520 -14.02 -20.84 30.76
C GLY A 520 -13.39 -20.26 32.03
N GLY A 521 -14.20 -20.13 33.08
CA GLY A 521 -13.76 -19.70 34.41
C GLY A 521 -14.90 -19.64 35.40
#